data_AF-A0A661L0D9-F1
#
_entry.id   AF-A0A661L0D9-F1
#
_cell.length_a   1.000
_cell.length_b   1.000
_cell.length_c   1.000
_cell.angle_alpha   90.00
_cell.angle_beta   90.00
_cell.angle_gamma   90.00
#
_symmetry.space_group_name_H-M   'P 1'
#
loop_
_entity.id
_entity.type
_entity.pdbx_description
1 polymer ?
#
loop_
_entity_poly.entity_id
_entity_poly.type
_entity_poly.pdbx_seq_one_letter_code
_entity_poly.pdbx_strand_id
1 'polypeptide(L)'
;MLNLGRLKRLSLRGRILVLPLLGILGIVFVSAVNWYVGEGKNQQMMIGNKSQAISHSVLKLLNLEERFLQTHDPNLIPQHKKTREMLANAITQLSKGSDDKELKADVEKIAKLYEMHMQVFE
;
A
#
# COMPACT_ATOMS: atom_id res chain seq x y z
N MET A 1 -37.92 -7.02 0.51
CA MET A 1 -38.75 -7.89 1.37
C MET A 1 -38.90 -9.24 0.69
N LEU A 2 -38.18 -10.25 1.18
CA LEU A 2 -38.23 -11.60 0.61
C LEU A 2 -39.65 -12.17 0.79
N ASN A 3 -40.26 -12.51 -0.34
CA ASN A 3 -41.66 -12.91 -0.42
C ASN A 3 -41.84 -14.33 0.16
N LEU A 4 -42.07 -14.40 1.48
CA LEU A 4 -42.25 -15.61 2.30
C LEU A 4 -43.37 -16.55 1.79
N GLY A 5 -44.21 -16.10 0.87
CA GLY A 5 -45.29 -16.90 0.26
C GLY A 5 -44.81 -18.06 -0.65
N ARG A 6 -43.60 -17.98 -1.24
CA ARG A 6 -43.07 -19.06 -2.09
C ARG A 6 -42.44 -20.22 -1.31
N LEU A 7 -42.01 -19.99 -0.08
CA LEU A 7 -41.50 -21.06 0.81
C LEU A 7 -42.63 -21.94 1.36
N LYS A 8 -43.88 -21.45 1.36
CA LYS A 8 -45.04 -22.18 1.89
C LYS A 8 -45.43 -23.43 1.07
N ARG A 9 -44.98 -23.51 -0.20
CA ARG A 9 -45.27 -24.63 -1.13
C ARG A 9 -44.19 -25.71 -1.23
N LEU A 10 -43.04 -25.53 -0.57
CA LEU A 10 -42.00 -26.58 -0.47
C LEU A 10 -42.34 -27.55 0.68
N SER A 11 -42.18 -28.86 0.43
CA SER A 11 -42.37 -29.91 1.44
C SER A 11 -41.47 -29.66 2.66
N LEU A 12 -41.89 -30.11 3.84
CA LEU A 12 -41.17 -29.89 5.11
C LEU A 12 -39.67 -30.24 5.00
N ARG A 13 -39.34 -31.30 4.23
CA ARG A 13 -37.97 -31.75 3.96
C ARG A 13 -37.16 -30.75 3.13
N GLY A 14 -37.78 -30.08 2.17
CA GLY A 14 -37.14 -29.04 1.36
C GLY A 14 -36.80 -27.78 2.15
N ARG A 15 -37.63 -27.39 3.12
CA ARG A 15 -37.33 -26.25 4.00
C ARG A 15 -36.15 -26.53 4.93
N ILE A 16 -36.04 -27.77 5.42
CA ILE A 16 -34.94 -28.20 6.28
C ILE A 16 -33.61 -28.22 5.51
N LEU A 17 -33.61 -28.51 4.21
CA LEU A 17 -32.40 -28.48 3.37
C LEU A 17 -31.99 -27.06 2.93
N VAL A 18 -32.94 -26.15 2.74
CA VAL A 18 -32.65 -24.76 2.31
C VAL A 18 -32.00 -23.93 3.43
N LEU A 19 -32.34 -24.19 4.69
CA LEU A 19 -31.76 -23.49 5.84
C LEU A 19 -30.23 -23.64 5.97
N PRO A 20 -29.65 -24.85 5.95
CA PRO A 20 -28.20 -25.03 6.01
C PRO A 20 -27.48 -24.52 4.75
N LEU A 21 -28.10 -24.60 3.57
CA LEU A 21 -27.55 -24.01 2.35
C LEU A 21 -27.43 -22.48 2.43
N LEU A 22 -28.44 -21.82 3.00
CA LEU A 22 -28.38 -20.38 3.30
C LEU A 22 -27.31 -20.06 4.36
N GLY A 23 -27.16 -20.91 5.37
CA GLY A 23 -26.10 -20.78 6.37
C GLY A 23 -24.70 -20.84 5.76
N ILE A 24 -24.45 -21.80 4.87
CA ILE A 24 -23.16 -21.95 4.17
C ILE A 24 -22.90 -20.75 3.25
N LEU A 25 -23.90 -20.31 2.48
CA LEU A 25 -23.80 -19.11 1.63
C LEU A 25 -23.48 -17.85 2.44
N GLY A 26 -24.09 -17.69 3.61
CA GLY A 26 -23.80 -16.59 4.53
C GLY A 26 -22.35 -16.58 5.00
N ILE A 27 -21.80 -17.75 5.39
CA ILE A 27 -20.41 -17.86 5.84
C ILE A 27 -19.44 -17.56 4.69
N VAL A 28 -19.69 -18.08 3.49
CA VAL A 28 -18.84 -17.81 2.31
C VAL A 28 -18.83 -16.31 1.99
N PHE A 29 -19.98 -15.65 2.04
CA PHE A 29 -20.09 -14.22 1.78
C PHE A 29 -19.34 -13.37 2.81
N VAL A 30 -19.54 -13.65 4.12
CA VAL A 30 -18.84 -12.92 5.19
C VAL A 30 -17.33 -13.13 5.12
N SER A 31 -16.88 -14.35 4.84
CA SER A 31 -15.46 -14.66 4.67
C SER A 31 -14.85 -13.94 3.47
N ALA A 32 -15.55 -13.88 2.34
CA ALA A 32 -15.09 -13.16 1.16
C ALA A 32 -14.98 -11.65 1.41
N VAL A 33 -15.96 -11.05 2.08
CA VAL A 33 -15.93 -9.63 2.47
C VAL A 33 -14.80 -9.37 3.47
N ASN A 34 -14.63 -10.23 4.47
CA ASN A 34 -13.57 -10.08 5.47
C ASN A 34 -12.18 -10.22 4.84
N TRP A 35 -12.01 -11.16 3.90
CA TRP A 35 -10.77 -11.31 3.14
C TRP A 35 -10.50 -10.09 2.26
N TYR A 36 -11.51 -9.59 1.54
CA TYR A 36 -11.40 -8.40 0.71
C TYR A 36 -11.04 -7.13 1.50
N VAL A 37 -11.69 -6.92 2.64
CA VAL A 37 -11.39 -5.79 3.55
C VAL A 37 -10.02 -5.97 4.22
N GLY A 38 -9.64 -7.20 4.56
CA GLY A 38 -8.33 -7.53 5.11
C GLY A 38 -7.20 -7.20 4.14
N GLU A 39 -7.36 -7.56 2.86
CA GLU A 39 -6.39 -7.27 1.81
C GLU A 39 -6.22 -5.76 1.60
N GLY A 40 -7.34 -5.02 1.58
CA GLY A 40 -7.30 -3.55 1.48
C GLY A 40 -6.58 -2.88 2.65
N LYS A 41 -6.78 -3.36 3.88
CA LYS A 41 -6.03 -2.86 5.06
C LYS A 41 -4.54 -3.17 4.98
N ASN A 42 -4.18 -4.36 4.52
CA ASN A 42 -2.78 -4.77 4.38
C ASN A 42 -2.05 -3.89 3.34
N GLN A 43 -2.71 -3.60 2.22
CA GLN A 43 -2.19 -2.66 1.22
C GLN A 43 -2.01 -1.25 1.79
N GLN A 44 -2.98 -0.73 2.54
CA GLN A 44 -2.87 0.60 3.17
C GLN A 44 -1.72 0.67 4.19
N MET A 45 -1.54 -0.37 5.02
CA MET A 45 -0.41 -0.43 5.97
C MET A 45 0.94 -0.50 5.23
N MET A 46 1.01 -1.27 4.14
CA MET A 46 2.20 -1.33 3.29
C MET A 46 2.52 0.05 2.70
N ILE A 47 1.54 0.73 2.12
CA ILE A 47 1.68 2.08 1.56
C ILE A 47 2.16 3.06 2.62
N GLY A 48 1.56 3.03 3.83
CA GLY A 48 1.96 3.88 4.95
C GLY A 48 3.42 3.68 5.35
N ASN A 49 3.84 2.43 5.57
CA ASN A 49 5.21 2.09 5.93
C ASN A 49 6.23 2.54 4.86
N LYS A 50 5.90 2.36 3.58
CA LYS A 50 6.76 2.77 2.46
C LYS A 50 6.84 4.30 2.35
N SER A 51 5.73 5.00 2.57
CA SER A 51 5.69 6.48 2.55
C SER A 51 6.53 7.07 3.68
N GLN A 52 6.50 6.46 4.87
CA GLN A 52 7.36 6.84 5.97
C GLN A 52 8.84 6.58 5.67
N ALA A 53 9.16 5.44 5.04
CA ALA A 53 10.52 5.13 4.61
C ALA A 53 11.07 6.15 3.58
N ILE A 54 10.24 6.55 2.61
CA ILE A 54 10.57 7.61 1.64
C ILE A 54 10.86 8.92 2.38
N SER A 55 9.96 9.35 3.26
CA SER A 55 10.11 10.59 4.03
C SER A 55 11.38 10.61 4.87
N HIS A 56 11.67 9.51 5.57
CA HIS A 56 12.88 9.37 6.37
C HIS A 56 14.15 9.39 5.51
N SER A 57 14.15 8.72 4.36
CA SER A 57 15.29 8.75 3.43
C SER A 57 15.55 10.13 2.85
N VAL A 58 14.50 10.90 2.51
CA VAL A 58 14.64 12.29 2.04
C VAL A 58 15.25 13.17 3.13
N LEU A 59 14.71 13.13 4.36
CA LEU A 59 15.26 13.90 5.48
C LEU A 59 16.72 13.53 5.78
N LYS A 60 17.06 12.26 5.66
CA LYS A 60 18.43 11.78 5.87
C LYS A 60 19.36 12.25 4.76
N LEU A 61 18.93 12.27 3.51
CA LEU A 61 19.70 12.84 2.40
C LEU A 61 19.99 14.33 2.67
N LEU A 62 18.96 15.12 2.94
CA LEU A 62 19.11 16.55 3.21
C LEU A 62 20.07 16.84 4.38
N ASN A 63 19.99 16.06 5.47
CA ASN A 63 20.93 16.18 6.58
C ASN A 63 22.37 15.81 6.21
N LEU A 64 22.55 14.78 5.37
CA LEU A 64 23.89 14.39 4.90
C LEU A 64 24.48 15.46 3.99
N GLU A 65 23.66 16.08 3.14
CA GLU A 65 24.03 17.17 2.25
C GLU A 65 24.38 18.43 3.04
N GLU A 66 23.55 18.82 4.00
CA GLU A 66 23.84 19.94 4.90
C GLU A 66 25.15 19.73 5.65
N ARG A 67 25.35 18.55 6.22
CA ARG A 67 26.59 18.21 6.92
C ARG A 67 27.78 18.21 5.98
N PHE A 68 27.63 17.69 4.77
CA PHE A 68 28.70 17.71 3.77
C PHE A 68 29.08 19.14 3.38
N LEU A 69 28.11 20.03 3.17
CA LEU A 69 28.37 21.45 2.89
C LEU A 69 29.04 22.17 4.07
N GLN A 70 28.70 21.81 5.31
CA GLN A 70 29.31 22.41 6.50
C GLN A 70 30.73 21.89 6.77
N THR A 71 30.94 20.58 6.70
CA THR A 71 32.20 19.95 7.15
C THR A 71 33.14 19.56 6.01
N HIS A 72 32.66 19.53 4.77
CA HIS A 72 33.38 19.01 3.60
C HIS A 72 33.93 17.59 3.80
N ASP A 73 33.29 16.80 4.67
CA ASP A 73 33.75 15.46 5.02
C ASP A 73 33.43 14.45 3.90
N PRO A 74 34.44 13.94 3.16
CA PRO A 74 34.21 13.00 2.06
C PRO A 74 33.62 11.66 2.53
N ASN A 75 33.69 11.33 3.83
CA ASN A 75 33.08 10.12 4.38
C ASN A 75 31.54 10.16 4.39
N LEU A 76 30.93 11.33 4.13
CA LEU A 76 29.48 11.48 4.00
C LEU A 76 28.98 11.09 2.61
N ILE A 77 29.83 11.13 1.57
CA ILE A 77 29.47 10.78 0.18
C ILE A 77 28.99 9.32 0.05
N PRO A 78 29.67 8.31 0.63
CA PRO A 78 29.16 6.94 0.60
C PRO A 78 27.81 6.77 1.32
N GLN A 79 27.59 7.51 2.41
CA GLN A 79 26.34 7.48 3.16
C GLN A 79 25.19 8.12 2.38
N HIS A 80 25.49 9.21 1.66
CA HIS A 80 24.57 9.87 0.74
C HIS A 80 24.13 8.91 -0.36
N LYS A 81 25.10 8.30 -1.08
CA LYS A 81 24.83 7.32 -2.14
C LYS A 81 23.97 6.15 -1.65
N LYS A 82 24.29 5.58 -0.48
CA LYS A 82 23.50 4.49 0.12
C LYS A 82 22.07 4.93 0.44
N THR A 83 21.90 6.12 1.01
CA THR A 83 20.57 6.64 1.37
C THR A 83 19.74 6.92 0.12
N ARG A 84 20.37 7.39 -0.95
CA ARG A 84 19.79 7.52 -2.29
C ARG A 84 19.30 6.19 -2.86
N GLU A 85 20.13 5.16 -2.84
CA GLU A 85 19.73 3.84 -3.35
C GLU A 85 18.54 3.28 -2.55
N MET A 86 18.50 3.52 -1.24
CA MET A 86 17.35 3.17 -0.41
C MET A 86 16.09 3.95 -0.80
N LEU A 87 16.20 5.26 -1.07
CA LEU A 87 15.08 6.09 -1.51
C LEU A 87 14.52 5.63 -2.86
N ALA A 88 15.39 5.41 -3.84
CA ALA A 88 15.00 4.93 -5.17
C ALA A 88 14.30 3.56 -5.12
N ASN A 89 14.80 2.65 -4.28
CA ASN A 89 14.18 1.36 -4.04
C ASN A 89 12.79 1.51 -3.37
N ALA A 90 12.65 2.39 -2.38
CA ALA A 90 11.38 2.62 -1.70
C ALA A 90 10.31 3.20 -2.66
N ILE A 91 10.68 4.17 -3.49
CA ILE A 91 9.83 4.76 -4.54
C ILE A 91 9.39 3.67 -5.54
N THR A 92 10.34 2.86 -6.01
CA THR A 92 10.06 1.77 -6.98
C THR A 92 9.10 0.73 -6.38
N GLN A 93 9.32 0.34 -5.12
CA GLN A 93 8.47 -0.62 -4.44
C GLN A 93 7.06 -0.07 -4.18
N LEU A 94 6.93 1.22 -3.86
CA LEU A 94 5.63 1.86 -3.67
C LEU A 94 4.85 1.98 -4.98
N SER A 95 5.53 2.33 -6.08
CA SER A 95 4.93 2.39 -7.42
C SER A 95 4.44 1.02 -7.91
N LYS A 96 5.20 -0.06 -7.65
CA LYS A 96 4.83 -1.44 -8.02
C LYS A 96 3.78 -2.06 -7.10
N GLY A 97 3.73 -1.64 -5.83
CA GLY A 97 2.89 -2.25 -4.80
C GLY A 97 1.46 -1.68 -4.69
N SER A 98 1.14 -0.63 -5.44
CA SER A 98 -0.19 -0.04 -5.44
C SER A 98 -0.84 -0.17 -6.82
N ASP A 99 -2.15 -0.34 -6.87
CA ASP A 99 -2.95 -0.20 -8.11
C ASP A 99 -3.67 1.14 -8.21
N ASP A 100 -3.55 1.97 -7.16
CA ASP A 100 -4.12 3.31 -7.11
C ASP A 100 -3.39 4.24 -8.09
N LYS A 101 -4.14 4.78 -9.05
CA LYS A 101 -3.63 5.67 -10.11
C LYS A 101 -3.17 7.02 -9.54
N GLU A 102 -3.85 7.53 -8.51
CA GLU A 102 -3.51 8.81 -7.90
C GLU A 102 -2.20 8.67 -7.11
N LEU A 103 -2.07 7.60 -6.32
CA LEU A 103 -0.83 7.30 -5.63
C LEU A 103 0.34 7.09 -6.60
N LYS A 104 0.13 6.38 -7.72
CA LYS A 104 1.17 6.22 -8.76
C LYS A 104 1.61 7.57 -9.32
N ALA A 105 0.66 8.46 -9.62
CA ALA A 105 0.98 9.79 -10.14
C ALA A 105 1.79 10.62 -9.12
N ASP A 106 1.45 10.55 -7.84
CA ASP A 106 2.18 11.28 -6.80
C ASP A 106 3.57 10.70 -6.53
N VAL A 107 3.71 9.37 -6.54
CA VAL A 107 5.02 8.70 -6.46
C VAL A 107 5.90 9.06 -7.66
N GLU A 108 5.32 9.18 -8.85
CA GLU A 108 6.04 9.62 -10.05
C GLU A 108 6.49 11.09 -9.95
N LYS A 109 5.65 11.98 -9.39
CA LYS A 109 6.06 13.38 -9.10
C LYS A 109 7.23 13.43 -8.13
N ILE A 110 7.18 12.63 -7.06
CA ILE A 110 8.29 12.54 -6.08
C ILE A 110 9.57 12.05 -6.77
N ALA A 111 9.47 11.03 -7.64
CA ALA A 111 10.60 10.53 -8.40
C ALA A 111 11.22 11.61 -9.30
N LYS A 112 10.40 12.40 -10.02
CA LYS A 112 10.87 13.51 -10.87
C LYS A 112 11.52 14.62 -10.06
N LEU A 113 10.91 15.03 -8.94
CA LEU A 113 11.48 16.04 -8.05
C LEU A 113 12.83 15.58 -7.48
N TYR A 114 12.93 14.29 -7.15
CA TYR A 114 14.18 13.70 -6.69
C TYR A 114 15.26 13.67 -7.78
N GLU A 115 14.90 13.31 -9.01
CA GLU A 115 15.83 13.32 -10.15
C GLU A 115 16.33 14.75 -10.46
N MET A 116 15.45 15.74 -10.44
CA MET A 116 15.82 17.15 -10.55
C MET A 116 16.77 17.59 -9.43
N HIS A 117 16.49 17.20 -8.19
CA HIS A 117 17.36 17.51 -7.05
C HIS A 117 18.76 16.91 -7.23
N MET A 118 18.84 15.67 -7.74
CA MET A 118 20.11 15.02 -8.00
C MET A 118 20.95 15.76 -9.05
N GLN A 119 20.33 16.30 -10.10
CA GLN A 119 21.03 17.10 -11.12
C GLN A 119 21.64 18.40 -10.58
N VAL A 120 21.17 18.89 -9.42
CA VAL A 120 21.69 20.11 -8.79
C VAL A 120 22.83 19.81 -7.82
N PHE A 121 22.81 18.63 -7.19
CA PHE A 121 23.77 18.25 -6.14
C PHE A 121 24.96 17.42 -6.67
N GLU A 122 24.80 16.71 -7.79
CA GLU A 122 25.92 16.11 -8.55
C GLU A 122 26.61 17.13 -9.47
#